data_AF-A0A6M1PNX3-F1
#
_entry.id   AF-A0A6M1PNX3-F1
#
_cell.length_a   1.000
_cell.length_b   1.000
_cell.length_c   1.000
_cell.angle_alpha   90.00
_cell.angle_beta   90.00
_cell.angle_gamma   90.00
#
_symmetry.space_group_name_H-M   'P 1'
#
loop_
_entity.id
_entity.type
_entity.pdbx_description
1 polymer ?
#
loop_
_entity_poly.entity_id
_entity_poly.type
_entity_poly.pdbx_seq_one_letter_code
_entity_poly.pdbx_strand_id
1 'polypeptide(L)'
;MIPYRLTSGNWSIAWGTPLDLKASISNPLSHRNNESLHAVEELPDLWEWDLPEGVYRAKDIVRGAGIILAAIGIQLGDAANSKALLDNLQSSLATAGREAVLPLEQLKAEHKDDSRSELSDQAKRIGDTIANWAREEEEQATALKRYGERTLRRLTMRSRCDQHLWTPDVVHLLTGPSGSPAVMQLFNEYLHQLILLRDALLPFENWEEVPLERRGTDRERGLRWLEEARNEFLAVLLTRKIPHKAIVRYAQRVLSPELSAAGYGFQYRLGTILPASIGRPIVAASKALLRWHPVWTYKAGMTDFPEPATFDYALDDYYAAQRSALESAPSEWTESSSSPPSLAAIREAGLVPVATDSGRVQLQLILPTPERDYAVDLGQALRGHRYLYRPQRENPEAEQPDTSGAEPGDLPVHEADSILILPGLVTGGVGVHSVAAYGNPLVQWALLGKLYPENVVASEGAAGSALGSARESGKGFGAKFLVDGAVRGTD
;
A
#
# COMPACT_ATOMS: atom_id res chain seq x y z
N MET A 1 -13.91 -18.74 17.42
CA MET A 1 -12.81 -17.76 17.23
C MET A 1 -13.42 -16.54 16.56
N ILE A 2 -13.14 -15.32 17.02
CA ILE A 2 -13.75 -14.10 16.46
C ILE A 2 -12.95 -13.72 15.21
N PRO A 3 -13.60 -13.49 14.04
CA PRO A 3 -12.88 -13.12 12.82
C PRO A 3 -12.28 -11.71 12.92
N TYR A 4 -11.26 -11.44 12.11
CA TYR A 4 -10.75 -10.08 11.96
C TYR A 4 -11.81 -9.24 11.26
N ARG A 5 -12.02 -7.99 11.70
CA ARG A 5 -13.01 -7.08 11.15
C ARG A 5 -12.35 -5.78 10.72
N LEU A 6 -12.41 -5.47 9.43
CA LEU A 6 -12.05 -4.16 8.89
C LEU A 6 -13.30 -3.28 8.87
N THR A 7 -13.33 -2.25 9.72
CA THR A 7 -14.46 -1.32 9.83
C THR A 7 -14.18 -0.02 9.09
N SER A 8 -15.19 0.51 8.41
CA SER A 8 -15.18 1.80 7.74
C SER A 8 -16.55 2.42 7.92
N GLY A 9 -16.67 3.52 8.68
CA GLY A 9 -17.97 4.07 9.06
C GLY A 9 -18.89 3.00 9.68
N ASN A 10 -20.07 2.83 9.08
CA ASN A 10 -21.09 1.87 9.53
C ASN A 10 -21.00 0.50 8.83
N TRP A 11 -19.97 0.27 8.01
CA TRP A 11 -19.79 -0.97 7.26
C TRP A 11 -18.55 -1.71 7.73
N SER A 12 -18.54 -3.02 7.55
CA SER A 12 -17.39 -3.86 7.88
C SER A 12 -17.20 -5.02 6.91
N ILE A 13 -15.97 -5.49 6.81
CA ILE A 13 -15.61 -6.74 6.13
C ILE A 13 -14.96 -7.64 7.17
N ALA A 14 -15.49 -8.85 7.37
CA ALA A 14 -14.99 -9.81 8.34
C ALA A 14 -14.33 -11.02 7.67
N TRP A 15 -13.15 -11.44 8.15
CA TRP A 15 -12.46 -12.61 7.62
C TRP A 15 -11.35 -13.16 8.52
N GLY A 16 -10.93 -14.37 8.20
CA GLY A 16 -9.69 -14.96 8.70
C GLY A 16 -9.56 -15.06 10.22
N THR A 17 -8.34 -15.32 10.66
CA THR A 17 -7.96 -15.41 12.07
C THR A 17 -7.10 -14.21 12.43
N PRO A 18 -7.52 -13.34 13.38
CA PRO A 18 -6.71 -12.21 13.85
C PRO A 18 -5.36 -12.66 14.42
N LEU A 19 -4.35 -11.83 14.21
CA LEU A 19 -3.02 -11.99 14.77
C LEU A 19 -2.83 -11.12 16.02
N ASP A 20 -2.33 -11.73 17.10
CA ASP A 20 -1.77 -10.97 18.21
C ASP A 20 -0.26 -10.81 18.03
N LEU A 21 0.12 -9.70 17.41
CA LEU A 21 1.53 -9.38 17.15
C LEU A 21 2.23 -8.74 18.33
N LYS A 22 1.50 -8.36 19.40
CA LYS A 22 2.16 -7.77 20.58
C LYS A 22 3.14 -8.78 21.17
N ALA A 23 2.79 -10.06 21.22
CA ALA A 23 3.69 -11.11 21.69
C ALA A 23 4.97 -11.26 20.83
N SER A 24 4.90 -10.99 19.52
CA SER A 24 6.05 -11.14 18.59
C SER A 24 6.89 -9.87 18.43
N ILE A 25 6.29 -8.69 18.56
CA ILE A 25 6.98 -7.39 18.46
C ILE A 25 7.59 -7.00 19.82
N SER A 26 6.91 -7.30 20.93
CA SER A 26 7.38 -6.99 22.29
C SER A 26 8.44 -7.96 22.81
N ASN A 27 8.79 -8.99 22.03
CA ASN A 27 9.77 -10.00 22.39
C ASN A 27 10.73 -10.19 21.21
N PRO A 28 11.70 -9.27 20.98
CA PRO A 28 12.89 -9.66 20.23
C PRO A 28 13.41 -10.88 20.97
N LEU A 29 13.35 -12.04 20.31
CA LEU A 29 13.47 -13.36 20.93
C LEU A 29 14.45 -13.37 22.11
N SER A 30 14.05 -14.06 23.17
CA SER A 30 14.73 -14.32 24.45
C SER A 30 16.15 -14.94 24.34
N HIS A 31 16.85 -14.75 23.23
CA HIS A 31 18.27 -14.99 23.09
C HIS A 31 19.01 -13.82 23.77
N ARG A 32 19.71 -14.16 24.85
CA ARG A 32 20.53 -13.28 25.70
C ARG A 32 21.65 -12.49 24.97
N ASN A 33 21.69 -12.48 23.63
CA ASN A 33 22.77 -11.92 22.81
C ASN A 33 22.30 -10.92 21.71
N ASN A 34 21.05 -10.42 21.76
CA ASN A 34 20.50 -9.45 20.80
C ASN A 34 21.04 -8.02 21.02
N GLU A 35 22.36 -7.86 20.92
CA GLU A 35 23.00 -6.55 20.87
C GLU A 35 23.17 -6.11 19.42
N SER A 36 22.86 -4.85 19.12
CA SER A 36 23.11 -4.28 17.78
C SER A 36 24.60 -4.01 17.51
N LEU A 37 25.46 -4.26 18.51
CA LEU A 37 26.89 -4.03 18.42
C LEU A 37 27.62 -5.35 18.68
N HIS A 38 28.57 -5.66 17.82
CA HIS A 38 29.40 -6.86 17.92
C HIS A 38 30.88 -6.48 17.90
N ALA A 39 31.69 -7.12 18.75
CA ALA A 39 33.13 -6.94 18.72
C ALA A 39 33.70 -7.56 17.44
N VAL A 40 34.65 -6.88 16.81
CA VAL A 40 35.36 -7.41 15.62
C VAL A 40 36.30 -8.54 16.07
N GLU A 41 36.09 -9.76 15.54
CA GLU A 41 36.83 -10.96 15.95
C GLU A 41 38.36 -10.80 15.89
N GLU A 42 38.86 -10.09 14.88
CA GLU A 42 40.30 -9.88 14.65
C GLU A 42 40.87 -8.62 15.34
N LEU A 43 40.02 -7.73 15.85
CA LEU A 43 40.41 -6.43 16.42
C LEU A 43 39.67 -6.20 17.74
N PRO A 44 40.18 -6.78 18.86
CA PRO A 44 39.54 -6.76 20.17
C PRO A 44 39.60 -5.34 20.75
N ASP A 45 38.67 -4.49 20.33
CA ASP A 45 38.41 -3.13 20.80
C ASP A 45 37.51 -2.35 19.83
N LEU A 46 37.36 -2.83 18.59
CA LEU A 46 36.46 -2.27 17.58
C LEU A 46 35.10 -2.94 17.63
N TRP A 47 34.08 -2.15 17.32
CA TRP A 47 32.69 -2.59 17.28
C TRP A 47 32.13 -2.39 15.88
N GLU A 48 31.32 -3.33 15.42
CA GLU A 48 30.47 -3.16 14.24
C GLU A 48 29.01 -3.11 14.64
N TRP A 49 28.23 -2.35 13.87
CA TRP A 49 26.79 -2.29 14.01
C TRP A 49 26.12 -3.31 13.08
N ASP A 50 25.07 -3.96 13.57
CA ASP A 50 24.10 -4.66 12.75
C ASP A 50 22.69 -4.52 13.33
N LEU A 51 21.68 -4.75 12.50
CA LEU A 51 20.32 -4.97 12.97
C LEU A 51 20.21 -6.44 13.41
N PRO A 52 19.82 -6.77 14.66
CA PRO A 52 19.68 -8.16 15.06
C PRO A 52 18.54 -8.87 14.31
N GLU A 53 18.47 -10.20 14.43
CA GLU A 53 17.30 -10.95 13.99
C GLU A 53 16.07 -10.58 14.81
N GLY A 54 14.92 -10.43 14.14
CA GLY A 54 13.69 -10.06 14.83
C GLY A 54 12.62 -9.48 13.92
N VAL A 55 11.51 -9.09 14.56
CA VAL A 55 10.40 -8.40 13.92
C VAL A 55 10.40 -6.95 14.38
N TYR A 56 10.44 -6.03 13.41
CA TYR A 56 10.59 -4.60 13.65
C TYR A 56 9.43 -3.81 13.05
N ARG A 57 9.06 -2.70 13.71
CA ARG A 57 8.37 -1.60 13.04
C ARG A 57 9.40 -0.66 12.41
N ALA A 58 8.94 0.18 11.49
CA ALA A 58 9.79 1.19 10.85
C ALA A 58 10.51 2.07 11.90
N LYS A 59 9.80 2.53 12.94
CA LYS A 59 10.39 3.35 14.01
C LYS A 59 11.48 2.62 14.80
N ASP A 60 11.37 1.30 14.98
CA ASP A 60 12.39 0.51 15.69
C ASP A 60 13.68 0.41 14.87
N ILE A 61 13.58 0.33 13.54
CA ILE A 61 14.73 0.33 12.64
C ILE A 61 15.41 1.71 12.65
N VAL A 62 14.65 2.81 12.62
CA VAL A 62 15.21 4.16 12.75
C VAL A 62 15.98 4.31 14.07
N ARG A 63 15.42 3.83 15.18
CA ARG A 63 16.11 3.80 16.47
C ARG A 63 17.38 2.94 16.43
N GLY A 64 17.33 1.78 15.79
CA GLY A 64 18.50 0.92 15.59
C GLY A 64 19.62 1.62 14.82
N ALA A 65 19.27 2.32 13.72
CA ALA A 65 20.21 3.10 12.92
C ALA A 65 20.74 4.34 13.66
N GLY A 66 19.99 4.89 14.63
CA GLY A 66 20.43 5.99 15.48
C GLY A 66 21.72 5.73 16.26
N ILE A 67 22.10 4.46 16.46
CA ILE A 67 23.40 4.08 17.04
C ILE A 67 24.56 4.57 16.16
N ILE A 68 24.41 4.50 14.84
CA ILE A 68 25.41 4.96 13.87
C ILE A 68 25.52 6.49 13.93
N LEU A 69 24.40 7.20 13.96
CA LEU A 69 24.38 8.67 14.07
C LEU A 69 25.07 9.15 15.35
N ALA A 70 24.75 8.52 16.49
CA ALA A 70 25.39 8.85 17.76
C ALA A 70 26.91 8.63 17.71
N ALA A 71 27.37 7.55 17.09
CA ALA A 71 28.79 7.29 16.90
C ALA A 71 29.48 8.35 16.03
N ILE A 72 28.83 8.81 14.97
CA ILE A 72 29.34 9.92 14.12
C ILE A 72 29.53 11.17 14.96
N GLY A 73 28.53 11.56 15.77
CA GLY A 73 28.63 12.72 16.66
C GLY A 73 29.81 12.61 17.63
N ILE A 74 29.98 11.45 18.28
CA ILE A 74 31.10 11.21 19.21
C ILE A 74 32.47 11.24 18.51
N GLN A 75 32.57 10.70 17.30
CA GLN A 75 33.83 10.65 16.56
C GLN A 75 34.21 12.02 15.97
N LEU A 76 33.25 12.87 15.62
CA LEU A 76 33.48 14.25 15.19
C LEU A 76 33.88 15.19 16.35
N GLY A 77 33.56 14.84 17.60
CA GLY A 77 33.92 15.62 18.79
C GLY A 77 33.31 17.02 18.77
N ASP A 78 34.10 18.04 19.10
CA ASP A 78 33.63 19.45 19.16
C ASP A 78 33.12 19.99 17.81
N ALA A 79 33.48 19.35 16.70
CA ALA A 79 33.00 19.72 15.38
C ALA A 79 31.65 19.10 15.01
N ALA A 80 31.08 18.24 15.86
CA ALA A 80 29.82 17.56 15.57
C ALA A 80 28.69 18.56 15.30
N ASN A 81 28.01 18.38 14.16
CA ASN A 81 26.86 19.17 13.77
C ASN A 81 25.72 18.24 13.38
N SER A 82 24.97 17.78 14.38
CA SER A 82 23.84 16.85 14.21
C SER A 82 22.77 17.44 13.29
N LYS A 83 22.54 18.75 13.36
CA LYS A 83 21.60 19.45 12.47
C LYS A 83 21.99 19.29 11.00
N ALA A 84 23.25 19.54 10.62
CA ALA A 84 23.70 19.39 9.24
C ALA A 84 23.54 17.94 8.74
N LEU A 85 23.86 16.95 9.58
CA LEU A 85 23.71 15.52 9.25
C LEU A 85 22.24 15.12 9.05
N LEU A 86 21.34 15.61 9.92
CA LEU A 86 19.90 15.33 9.86
C LEU A 86 19.20 16.10 8.72
N ASP A 87 19.64 17.32 8.42
CA ASP A 87 19.14 18.09 7.29
C ASP A 87 19.56 17.43 5.97
N ASN A 88 20.78 16.89 5.88
CA ASN A 88 21.19 16.08 4.73
C ASN A 88 20.36 14.80 4.59
N LEU A 89 20.09 14.08 5.70
CA LEU A 89 19.19 12.93 5.67
C LEU A 89 17.82 13.32 5.09
N GLN A 90 17.23 14.43 5.55
CA GLN A 90 15.97 14.92 5.03
C GLN A 90 16.06 15.21 3.52
N SER A 91 17.13 15.87 3.07
CA SER A 91 17.35 16.14 1.65
C SER A 91 17.50 14.85 0.82
N SER A 92 18.19 13.82 1.33
CA SER A 92 18.32 12.53 0.66
C SER A 92 16.99 11.75 0.58
N LEU A 93 16.15 11.89 1.62
CA LEU A 93 14.84 11.23 1.69
C LEU A 93 13.74 11.95 0.90
N ALA A 94 13.93 13.23 0.58
CA ALA A 94 13.00 14.05 -0.19
C ALA A 94 12.72 13.49 -1.60
N THR A 95 11.62 13.95 -2.20
CA THR A 95 11.18 13.59 -3.55
C THR A 95 11.63 14.56 -4.63
N ALA A 96 12.35 15.63 -4.25
CA ALA A 96 12.89 16.66 -5.13
C ALA A 96 14.13 17.30 -4.49
N GLY A 97 14.90 18.01 -5.32
CA GLY A 97 16.18 18.61 -4.94
C GLY A 97 17.36 17.83 -5.51
N ARG A 98 18.56 18.40 -5.38
CA ARG A 98 19.79 17.83 -5.94
C ARG A 98 20.18 16.55 -5.22
N GLU A 99 20.00 16.51 -3.91
CA GLU A 99 20.42 15.41 -3.04
C GLU A 99 19.39 14.28 -2.95
N ALA A 100 18.18 14.48 -3.46
CA ALA A 100 17.10 13.52 -3.40
C ALA A 100 17.47 12.22 -4.14
N VAL A 101 17.47 11.10 -3.41
CA VAL A 101 17.83 9.79 -3.95
C VAL A 101 16.72 9.19 -4.82
N LEU A 102 15.47 9.65 -4.62
CA LEU A 102 14.31 9.18 -5.36
C LEU A 102 13.47 10.39 -5.84
N PRO A 103 13.89 11.09 -6.91
CA PRO A 103 13.30 12.36 -7.35
C PRO A 103 11.97 12.17 -8.10
N LEU A 104 10.93 11.66 -7.42
CA LEU A 104 9.63 11.33 -8.02
C LEU A 104 8.75 12.54 -8.32
N GLU A 105 9.06 13.72 -7.80
CA GLU A 105 8.22 14.90 -8.01
C GLU A 105 8.18 15.30 -9.49
N GLN A 106 9.31 15.16 -10.19
CA GLN A 106 9.43 15.40 -11.64
C GLN A 106 8.68 14.36 -12.48
N LEU A 107 8.34 13.21 -11.88
CA LEU A 107 7.64 12.11 -12.55
C LEU A 107 6.14 12.13 -12.29
N LYS A 108 5.63 13.07 -11.50
CA LYS A 108 4.19 13.26 -11.34
C LYS A 108 3.61 13.66 -12.69
N ALA A 109 2.78 12.78 -13.26
CA ALA A 109 2.02 13.10 -14.46
C ALA A 109 1.04 14.23 -14.18
N GLU A 110 0.60 14.94 -15.23
CA GLU A 110 -0.46 15.96 -15.15
C GLU A 110 -1.78 15.40 -14.59
N HIS A 111 -1.96 14.08 -14.60
CA HIS A 111 -3.16 13.38 -14.15
C HIS A 111 -3.01 12.89 -12.70
N LYS A 112 -3.87 13.35 -11.80
CA LYS A 112 -3.86 13.04 -10.35
C LYS A 112 -4.07 11.55 -10.01
N ASP A 113 -4.59 10.76 -10.95
CA ASP A 113 -5.02 9.37 -10.74
C ASP A 113 -3.96 8.33 -11.18
N ASP A 114 -2.70 8.75 -11.39
CA ASP A 114 -1.59 7.87 -11.74
C ASP A 114 -0.91 7.26 -10.50
N SER A 115 -0.56 5.97 -10.58
CA SER A 115 0.10 5.23 -9.50
C SER A 115 1.43 5.86 -9.07
N ARG A 116 2.11 6.56 -9.98
CA ARG A 116 3.34 7.32 -9.64
C ARG A 116 3.05 8.54 -8.77
N SER A 117 1.92 9.21 -8.96
CA SER A 117 1.51 10.31 -8.09
C SER A 117 1.28 9.81 -6.67
N GLU A 118 0.51 8.73 -6.52
CA GLU A 118 0.27 8.09 -5.21
C GLU A 118 1.58 7.65 -4.53
N LEU A 119 2.48 6.98 -5.25
CA LEU A 119 3.78 6.55 -4.72
C LEU A 119 4.70 7.74 -4.39
N SER A 120 4.63 8.85 -5.13
CA SER A 120 5.40 10.05 -4.87
C SER A 120 4.93 10.75 -3.59
N ASP A 121 3.62 10.89 -3.39
CA ASP A 121 3.05 11.41 -2.14
C ASP A 121 3.38 10.48 -0.96
N GLN A 122 3.40 9.17 -1.20
CA GLN A 122 3.80 8.19 -0.20
C GLN A 122 5.28 8.32 0.18
N ALA A 123 6.17 8.43 -0.80
CA ALA A 123 7.61 8.61 -0.58
C ALA A 123 7.91 9.85 0.25
N LYS A 124 7.22 10.97 -0.04
CA LYS A 124 7.34 12.21 0.71
C LYS A 124 6.92 12.03 2.17
N ARG A 125 5.71 11.48 2.42
CA ARG A 125 5.20 11.25 3.77
C ARG A 125 6.11 10.36 4.61
N ILE A 126 6.60 9.25 4.03
CA ILE A 126 7.51 8.33 4.71
C ILE A 126 8.85 9.03 5.00
N GLY A 127 9.43 9.71 4.00
CA GLY A 127 10.70 10.41 4.14
C GLY A 127 10.69 11.47 5.23
N ASP A 128 9.66 12.33 5.24
CA ASP A 128 9.48 13.36 6.27
C ASP A 128 9.34 12.74 7.67
N THR A 129 8.59 11.64 7.78
CA THR A 129 8.36 10.98 9.07
C THR A 129 9.63 10.28 9.59
N ILE A 130 10.38 9.60 8.73
CA ILE A 130 11.68 8.99 9.10
C ILE A 130 12.67 10.06 9.56
N ALA A 131 12.76 11.19 8.84
CA ALA A 131 13.64 12.30 9.23
C ALA A 131 13.25 12.88 10.60
N ASN A 132 11.94 12.98 10.90
CA ASN A 132 11.46 13.43 12.21
C ASN A 132 11.78 12.42 13.32
N TRP A 133 11.56 11.12 13.10
CA TRP A 133 11.95 10.10 14.08
C TRP A 133 13.46 10.08 14.33
N ALA A 134 14.29 10.33 13.31
CA ALA A 134 15.74 10.43 13.48
C ALA A 134 16.13 11.62 14.38
N ARG A 135 15.45 12.77 14.23
CA ARG A 135 15.62 13.93 15.13
C ARG A 135 15.21 13.60 16.56
N GLU A 136 14.04 12.98 16.75
CA GLU A 136 13.57 12.55 18.07
C GLU A 136 14.57 11.63 18.78
N GLU A 137 15.14 10.65 18.07
CA GLU A 137 16.10 9.70 18.65
C GLU A 137 17.46 10.37 18.98
N GLU A 138 17.91 11.33 18.17
CA GLU A 138 19.09 12.14 18.46
C GLU A 138 18.89 13.01 19.71
N GLU A 139 17.75 13.71 19.82
CA GLU A 139 17.41 14.53 21.00
C GLU A 139 17.34 13.69 22.28
N GLN A 140 16.84 12.46 22.19
CA GLN A 140 16.76 11.55 23.33
C GLN A 140 18.13 10.97 23.74
N ALA A 141 19.12 10.99 22.83
CA ALA A 141 20.45 10.43 23.02
C ALA A 141 20.43 8.97 23.53
N THR A 142 19.45 8.18 23.05
CA THR A 142 19.17 6.82 23.54
C THR A 142 20.38 5.90 23.38
N ALA A 143 21.04 5.96 22.22
CA ALA A 143 22.23 5.14 21.94
C ALA A 143 23.41 5.48 22.86
N LEU A 144 23.67 6.77 23.10
CA LEU A 144 24.74 7.22 23.99
C LEU A 144 24.50 6.75 25.44
N LYS A 145 23.28 6.88 25.94
CA LYS A 145 22.89 6.41 27.28
C LYS A 145 23.05 4.90 27.44
N ARG A 146 22.79 4.14 26.37
CA ARG A 146 22.82 2.66 26.39
C ARG A 146 24.22 2.08 26.25
N TYR A 147 25.00 2.56 25.28
CA TYR A 147 26.28 1.94 24.91
C TYR A 147 27.51 2.69 25.44
N GLY A 148 27.32 3.95 25.84
CA GLY A 148 28.39 4.81 26.34
C GLY A 148 29.32 5.34 25.26
N GLU A 149 29.99 6.45 25.56
CA GLU A 149 30.87 7.15 24.63
C GLU A 149 32.05 6.28 24.16
N ARG A 150 32.68 5.53 25.07
CA ARG A 150 33.86 4.70 24.76
C ARG A 150 33.57 3.69 23.65
N THR A 151 32.41 3.05 23.68
CA THR A 151 31.99 2.04 22.69
C THR A 151 31.70 2.71 21.35
N LEU A 152 30.90 3.78 21.36
CA LEU A 152 30.50 4.50 20.14
C LEU A 152 31.69 5.16 19.43
N ARG A 153 32.68 5.65 20.19
CA ARG A 153 33.93 6.21 19.64
C ARG A 153 34.73 5.17 18.84
N ARG A 154 34.54 3.88 19.13
CA ARG A 154 35.24 2.75 18.49
C ARG A 154 34.33 1.98 17.52
N LEU A 155 33.16 2.52 17.20
CA LEU A 155 32.31 1.96 16.16
C LEU A 155 33.00 2.16 14.81
N THR A 156 33.13 1.08 14.06
CA THR A 156 33.67 1.09 12.71
C THR A 156 32.75 0.30 11.79
N MET A 157 32.80 0.64 10.51
CA MET A 157 32.14 -0.14 9.49
C MET A 157 32.71 0.20 8.13
N ARG A 158 32.77 -0.80 7.26
CA ARG A 158 32.93 -0.57 5.83
C ARG A 158 31.55 -0.45 5.19
N SER A 159 31.25 0.73 4.66
CA SER A 159 30.08 0.94 3.80
C SER A 159 30.49 0.78 2.33
N ARG A 160 29.62 0.18 1.52
CA ARG A 160 29.73 0.31 0.06
C ARG A 160 29.49 1.78 -0.30
N CYS A 161 30.19 2.30 -1.31
CA CYS A 161 30.00 3.67 -1.75
C CYS A 161 28.80 3.72 -2.71
N ASP A 162 27.64 4.10 -2.19
CA ASP A 162 26.39 4.15 -2.95
C ASP A 162 26.15 5.52 -3.64
N GLN A 163 27.18 6.38 -3.65
CA GLN A 163 27.19 7.71 -4.28
C GLN A 163 26.03 8.63 -3.87
N HIS A 164 25.49 8.45 -2.66
CA HIS A 164 24.52 9.38 -2.10
C HIS A 164 25.11 10.78 -2.02
N LEU A 165 24.43 11.75 -2.63
CA LEU A 165 24.91 13.12 -2.66
C LEU A 165 24.79 13.75 -1.28
N TRP A 166 25.85 14.47 -0.89
CA TRP A 166 25.87 15.24 0.35
C TRP A 166 25.62 16.72 0.10
N THR A 167 24.97 17.37 1.08
CA THR A 167 24.87 18.82 1.15
C THR A 167 26.26 19.44 1.38
N PRO A 168 26.47 20.71 0.98
CA PRO A 168 27.76 21.38 1.18
C PRO A 168 28.24 21.36 2.64
N ASP A 169 27.34 21.51 3.61
CA ASP A 169 27.67 21.51 5.04
C ASP A 169 28.20 20.15 5.49
N VAL A 170 27.59 19.06 5.04
CA VAL A 170 28.04 17.70 5.34
C VAL A 170 29.35 17.38 4.61
N VAL A 171 29.54 17.83 3.37
CA VAL A 171 30.83 17.72 2.68
C VAL A 171 31.92 18.39 3.53
N HIS A 172 31.71 19.64 3.92
CA HIS A 172 32.69 20.37 4.73
C HIS A 172 32.99 19.68 6.07
N LEU A 173 31.95 19.19 6.73
CA LEU A 173 32.06 18.49 8.01
C LEU A 173 32.86 17.17 7.90
N LEU A 174 32.52 16.34 6.92
CA LEU A 174 33.05 14.97 6.83
C LEU A 174 34.38 14.86 6.08
N THR A 175 34.66 15.79 5.15
CA THR A 175 35.94 15.84 4.44
C THR A 175 36.90 16.89 5.00
N GLY A 176 36.46 17.67 6.00
CA GLY A 176 37.27 18.67 6.69
C GLY A 176 38.23 18.07 7.72
N PRO A 177 38.96 18.92 8.47
CA PRO A 177 39.99 18.48 9.41
C PRO A 177 39.50 17.58 10.55
N SER A 178 38.23 17.74 10.95
CA SER A 178 37.59 16.95 12.02
C SER A 178 36.92 15.68 11.50
N GLY A 179 36.74 15.55 10.19
CA GLY A 179 36.21 14.37 9.55
C GLY A 179 37.25 13.26 9.41
N SER A 180 36.83 12.09 8.97
CA SER A 180 37.74 11.00 8.60
C SER A 180 37.06 10.00 7.67
N PRO A 181 37.82 9.16 6.95
CA PRO A 181 37.24 8.10 6.13
C PRO A 181 36.32 7.16 6.93
N ALA A 182 36.61 6.92 8.21
CA ALA A 182 35.78 6.07 9.07
C ALA A 182 34.42 6.73 9.35
N VAL A 183 34.40 8.02 9.69
CA VAL A 183 33.16 8.78 9.93
C VAL A 183 32.34 8.93 8.64
N MET A 184 33.01 9.13 7.49
CA MET A 184 32.35 9.14 6.19
C MET A 184 31.65 7.81 5.88
N GLN A 185 32.30 6.68 6.19
CA GLN A 185 31.70 5.36 5.99
C GLN A 185 30.49 5.14 6.91
N LEU A 186 30.58 5.57 8.18
CA LEU A 186 29.45 5.55 9.11
C LEU A 186 28.27 6.36 8.57
N PHE A 187 28.51 7.59 8.10
CA PHE A 187 27.42 8.43 7.61
C PHE A 187 26.79 7.89 6.32
N ASN A 188 27.59 7.33 5.42
CA ASN A 188 27.07 6.68 4.21
C ASN A 188 26.18 5.48 4.54
N GLU A 189 26.58 4.63 5.48
CA GLU A 189 25.76 3.50 5.90
C GLU A 189 24.46 3.99 6.56
N TYR A 190 24.54 4.99 7.44
CA TYR A 190 23.38 5.58 8.11
C TYR A 190 22.34 6.08 7.10
N LEU A 191 22.76 6.86 6.10
CA LEU A 191 21.88 7.30 5.02
C LEU A 191 21.30 6.12 4.26
N HIS A 192 22.15 5.16 3.88
CA HIS A 192 21.74 4.03 3.06
C HIS A 192 20.66 3.19 3.76
N GLN A 193 20.81 2.89 5.04
CA GLN A 193 19.84 2.13 5.83
C GLN A 193 18.46 2.81 5.85
N LEU A 194 18.42 4.13 6.03
CA LEU A 194 17.16 4.88 6.06
C LEU A 194 16.53 5.07 4.68
N ILE A 195 17.33 5.11 3.61
CA ILE A 195 16.85 5.10 2.23
C ILE A 195 16.23 3.75 1.88
N LEU A 196 16.90 2.63 2.23
CA LEU A 196 16.35 1.29 2.05
C LEU A 196 15.04 1.13 2.82
N LEU A 197 14.97 1.64 4.06
CA LEU A 197 13.73 1.62 4.84
C LEU A 197 12.61 2.40 4.16
N ARG A 198 12.84 3.65 3.72
CA ARG A 198 11.83 4.44 2.99
C ARG A 198 11.31 3.66 1.79
N ASP A 199 12.23 3.11 0.99
CA ASP A 199 11.90 2.45 -0.26
C ASP A 199 11.15 1.13 -0.03
N ALA A 200 11.47 0.38 1.02
CA ALA A 200 10.77 -0.85 1.42
C ALA A 200 9.31 -0.60 1.80
N LEU A 201 9.04 0.60 2.35
CA LEU A 201 7.74 1.00 2.88
C LEU A 201 6.80 1.61 1.82
N LEU A 202 7.32 2.01 0.66
CA LEU A 202 6.56 2.65 -0.42
C LEU A 202 5.26 1.94 -0.81
N PRO A 203 5.19 0.59 -0.87
CA PRO A 203 3.96 -0.07 -1.31
C PRO A 203 2.78 0.10 -0.35
N PHE A 204 2.99 0.48 0.91
CA PHE A 204 2.00 0.28 1.98
C PHE A 204 1.36 1.58 2.46
N GLU A 205 0.03 1.69 2.43
CA GLU A 205 -0.73 2.82 2.98
C GLU A 205 -0.49 2.96 4.50
N ASN A 206 -0.58 1.86 5.25
CA ASN A 206 -0.33 1.80 6.69
C ASN A 206 1.11 1.35 7.01
N TRP A 207 2.08 1.89 6.29
CA TRP A 207 3.50 1.52 6.39
C TRP A 207 4.08 1.51 7.81
N GLU A 208 3.62 2.38 8.71
CA GLU A 208 4.06 2.41 10.12
C GLU A 208 3.71 1.11 10.87
N GLU A 209 2.63 0.47 10.46
CA GLU A 209 2.09 -0.76 11.04
C GLU A 209 2.63 -2.02 10.35
N VAL A 210 3.49 -1.92 9.34
CA VAL A 210 3.99 -3.11 8.62
C VAL A 210 5.10 -3.77 9.44
N PRO A 211 4.99 -5.05 9.83
CA PRO A 211 6.06 -5.74 10.50
C PRO A 211 7.08 -6.27 9.49
N LEU A 212 8.32 -5.82 9.65
CA LEU A 212 9.48 -6.24 8.86
C LEU A 212 10.26 -7.29 9.66
N GLU A 213 10.50 -8.45 9.04
CA GLU A 213 11.26 -9.53 9.65
C GLU A 213 12.68 -9.55 9.08
N ARG A 214 13.68 -9.53 9.96
CA ARG A 214 15.07 -9.87 9.63
C ARG A 214 15.33 -11.30 10.06
N ARG A 215 15.70 -12.17 9.11
CA ARG A 215 15.93 -13.60 9.35
C ARG A 215 17.43 -13.85 9.44
N GLY A 216 17.87 -14.80 10.27
CA GLY A 216 19.29 -15.15 10.42
C GLY A 216 20.01 -15.67 9.18
N THR A 217 19.27 -15.96 8.12
CA THR A 217 19.81 -16.32 6.81
C THR A 217 20.33 -15.11 6.03
N ASP A 218 19.97 -13.89 6.44
CA ASP A 218 20.34 -12.66 5.74
C ASP A 218 21.79 -12.31 6.09
N ARG A 219 22.71 -12.62 5.17
CA ARG A 219 24.15 -12.37 5.36
C ARG A 219 24.55 -10.90 5.26
N GLU A 220 23.64 -10.05 4.80
CA GLU A 220 23.87 -8.63 4.57
C GLU A 220 23.50 -7.81 5.81
N ARG A 221 24.28 -6.76 6.10
CA ARG A 221 24.10 -5.91 7.28
C ARG A 221 22.83 -5.06 7.19
N GLY A 222 22.09 -4.95 8.29
CA GLY A 222 20.91 -4.10 8.42
C GLY A 222 19.81 -4.47 7.41
N LEU A 223 19.51 -3.56 6.50
CA LEU A 223 18.51 -3.72 5.45
C LEU A 223 19.10 -4.04 4.07
N ARG A 224 20.43 -4.21 3.93
CA ARG A 224 21.08 -4.34 2.61
C ARG A 224 20.62 -5.53 1.77
N TRP A 225 20.01 -6.55 2.38
CA TRP A 225 19.34 -7.65 1.67
C TRP A 225 18.19 -7.17 0.75
N LEU A 226 17.70 -5.95 0.93
CA LEU A 226 16.67 -5.32 0.09
C LEU A 226 17.21 -4.66 -1.19
N GLU A 227 18.52 -4.48 -1.33
CA GLU A 227 19.14 -3.71 -2.43
C GLU A 227 18.73 -4.24 -3.81
N GLU A 228 18.76 -5.55 -4.01
CA GLU A 228 18.43 -6.19 -5.29
C GLU A 228 16.97 -5.91 -5.68
N ALA A 229 16.03 -6.25 -4.78
CA ALA A 229 14.60 -6.05 -5.01
C ALA A 229 14.25 -4.58 -5.23
N ARG A 230 14.90 -3.68 -4.49
CA ARG A 230 14.77 -2.23 -4.64
C ARG A 230 15.20 -1.78 -6.03
N ASN A 231 16.38 -2.19 -6.48
CA ASN A 231 16.92 -1.74 -7.77
C ASN A 231 16.04 -2.18 -8.94
N GLU A 232 15.50 -3.41 -8.91
CA GLU A 232 14.54 -3.89 -9.91
C GLU A 232 13.25 -3.06 -9.90
N PHE A 233 12.70 -2.78 -8.72
CA PHE A 233 11.48 -1.99 -8.58
C PHE A 233 11.65 -0.56 -9.07
N LEU A 234 12.75 0.10 -8.68
CA LEU A 234 13.04 1.47 -9.10
C LEU A 234 13.28 1.57 -10.61
N ALA A 235 13.93 0.58 -11.23
CA ALA A 235 14.08 0.54 -12.68
C ALA A 235 12.71 0.56 -13.39
N VAL A 236 11.73 -0.19 -12.90
CA VAL A 236 10.36 -0.18 -13.46
C VAL A 236 9.68 1.16 -13.19
N LEU A 237 9.73 1.66 -11.96
CA LEU A 237 9.07 2.90 -11.52
C LEU A 237 9.52 4.10 -12.36
N LEU A 238 10.83 4.24 -12.58
CA LEU A 238 11.44 5.38 -13.26
C LEU A 238 11.31 5.32 -14.78
N THR A 239 11.22 4.12 -15.38
CA THR A 239 11.26 3.99 -16.86
C THR A 239 9.90 3.85 -17.52
N ARG A 240 8.87 3.33 -16.83
CA ARG A 240 7.57 3.00 -17.43
C ARG A 240 6.41 3.21 -16.47
N LYS A 241 5.19 3.30 -16.99
CA LYS A 241 3.98 3.22 -16.16
C LYS A 241 4.03 1.95 -15.32
N ILE A 242 3.97 2.11 -14.00
CA ILE A 242 4.16 0.99 -13.09
C ILE A 242 2.90 0.12 -13.03
N PRO A 243 2.96 -1.17 -13.39
CA PRO A 243 1.83 -2.06 -13.21
C PRO A 243 1.68 -2.39 -11.72
N HIS A 244 0.44 -2.50 -11.23
CA HIS A 244 0.17 -2.89 -9.83
C HIS A 244 0.85 -4.21 -9.43
N LYS A 245 0.97 -5.15 -10.38
CA LYS A 245 1.69 -6.42 -10.16
C LYS A 245 3.16 -6.22 -9.78
N ALA A 246 3.82 -5.17 -10.26
CA ALA A 246 5.19 -4.84 -9.88
C ALA A 246 5.27 -4.30 -8.44
N ILE A 247 4.27 -3.53 -8.00
CA ILE A 247 4.15 -3.07 -6.60
C ILE A 247 3.96 -4.27 -5.67
N VAL A 248 3.05 -5.19 -6.00
CA VAL A 248 2.83 -6.43 -5.23
C VAL A 248 4.08 -7.30 -5.20
N ARG A 249 4.75 -7.48 -6.35
CA ARG A 249 6.00 -8.27 -6.42
C ARG A 249 7.09 -7.68 -5.52
N TYR A 250 7.26 -6.37 -5.53
CA TYR A 250 8.25 -5.73 -4.68
C TYR A 250 7.90 -5.89 -3.19
N ALA A 251 6.63 -5.69 -2.81
CA ALA A 251 6.17 -5.98 -1.45
C ALA A 251 6.39 -7.45 -1.03
N GLN A 252 6.21 -8.41 -1.94
CA GLN A 252 6.53 -9.82 -1.70
C GLN A 252 8.03 -10.03 -1.48
N ARG A 253 8.90 -9.41 -2.28
CA ARG A 253 10.35 -9.52 -2.10
C ARG A 253 10.81 -8.93 -0.76
N VAL A 254 10.12 -7.90 -0.26
CA VAL A 254 10.38 -7.31 1.06
C VAL A 254 9.86 -8.19 2.20
N LEU A 255 8.66 -8.76 2.11
CA LEU A 255 8.01 -9.41 3.27
C LEU A 255 8.00 -10.94 3.25
N SER A 256 8.13 -11.55 2.07
CA SER A 256 7.93 -12.98 1.83
C SER A 256 8.69 -13.45 0.59
N PRO A 257 10.05 -13.35 0.58
CA PRO A 257 10.87 -13.64 -0.60
C PRO A 257 10.74 -15.07 -1.12
N GLU A 258 10.21 -15.99 -0.31
CA GLU A 258 9.86 -17.37 -0.69
C GLU A 258 8.72 -17.47 -1.72
N LEU A 259 7.89 -16.44 -1.90
CA LEU A 259 6.82 -16.42 -2.89
C LEU A 259 7.38 -16.09 -4.28
N SER A 260 7.17 -16.98 -5.25
CA SER A 260 7.70 -16.85 -6.60
C SER A 260 6.80 -16.07 -7.57
N ALA A 261 5.49 -16.00 -7.30
CA ALA A 261 4.50 -15.37 -8.18
C ALA A 261 3.68 -14.30 -7.45
N ALA A 262 3.53 -13.15 -8.12
CA ALA A 262 2.71 -12.03 -7.65
C ALA A 262 1.28 -12.13 -8.19
N GLY A 263 0.30 -12.05 -7.29
CA GLY A 263 -1.11 -11.88 -7.62
C GLY A 263 -1.54 -10.42 -7.45
N TYR A 264 -2.72 -10.19 -6.86
CA TYR A 264 -3.14 -8.85 -6.44
C TYR A 264 -2.86 -8.57 -4.96
N GLY A 265 -2.58 -9.61 -4.18
CA GLY A 265 -2.22 -9.57 -2.77
C GLY A 265 -1.53 -10.88 -2.38
N PHE A 266 -1.13 -11.00 -1.13
CA PHE A 266 -0.51 -12.21 -0.61
C PHE A 266 -0.62 -12.28 0.91
N GLN A 267 -0.39 -13.47 1.46
CA GLN A 267 -0.23 -13.71 2.88
C GLN A 267 1.19 -14.18 3.14
N TYR A 268 1.74 -13.76 4.27
CA TYR A 268 3.01 -14.21 4.80
C TYR A 268 2.88 -14.48 6.31
N ARG A 269 3.97 -14.90 6.94
CA ARG A 269 4.00 -15.31 8.34
C ARG A 269 3.34 -14.31 9.30
N LEU A 270 3.52 -13.01 9.07
CA LEU A 270 3.09 -11.93 9.98
C LEU A 270 1.83 -11.19 9.53
N GLY A 271 1.08 -11.72 8.55
CA GLY A 271 -0.23 -11.21 8.19
C GLY A 271 -0.53 -11.28 6.70
N THR A 272 -1.54 -10.50 6.31
CA THR A 272 -2.07 -10.47 4.94
C THR A 272 -1.87 -9.09 4.33
N ILE A 273 -1.38 -9.05 3.11
CA ILE A 273 -1.28 -7.87 2.25
C ILE A 273 -2.38 -7.93 1.19
N LEU A 274 -3.24 -6.92 1.16
CA LEU A 274 -4.25 -6.70 0.12
C LEU A 274 -4.19 -5.25 -0.37
N PRO A 275 -4.79 -4.90 -1.52
CA PRO A 275 -4.87 -3.50 -1.93
C PRO A 275 -5.55 -2.62 -0.87
N ALA A 276 -5.00 -1.42 -0.65
CA ALA A 276 -5.47 -0.47 0.36
C ALA A 276 -6.88 0.07 0.06
N SER A 277 -7.39 -0.16 -1.14
CA SER A 277 -8.74 0.21 -1.52
C SER A 277 -9.83 -0.55 -0.77
N ILE A 278 -9.52 -1.74 -0.23
CA ILE A 278 -10.51 -2.56 0.48
C ILE A 278 -11.01 -1.84 1.73
N GLY A 279 -12.32 -1.84 1.92
CA GLY A 279 -12.96 -1.12 3.04
C GLY A 279 -12.98 0.40 2.87
N ARG A 280 -12.63 0.93 1.70
CA ARG A 280 -12.73 2.36 1.38
C ARG A 280 -13.81 2.62 0.33
N PRO A 281 -14.42 3.81 0.30
CA PRO A 281 -15.28 4.22 -0.81
C PRO A 281 -14.51 4.21 -2.14
N ILE A 282 -15.14 3.71 -3.21
CA ILE A 282 -14.49 3.49 -4.53
C ILE A 282 -13.98 4.79 -5.18
N VAL A 283 -14.57 5.94 -4.80
CA VAL A 283 -14.20 7.27 -5.31
C VAL A 283 -12.88 7.80 -4.73
N ALA A 284 -12.58 7.47 -3.48
CA ALA A 284 -11.44 8.04 -2.74
C ALA A 284 -10.32 7.03 -2.46
N ALA A 285 -10.58 5.74 -2.71
CA ALA A 285 -9.64 4.66 -2.45
C ALA A 285 -8.34 4.78 -3.29
N SER A 286 -7.19 4.45 -2.72
CA SER A 286 -5.94 4.36 -3.49
C SER A 286 -6.03 3.26 -4.55
N LYS A 287 -5.54 3.52 -5.77
CA LYS A 287 -5.51 2.52 -6.85
C LYS A 287 -4.23 1.68 -6.86
N ALA A 288 -3.15 2.19 -6.27
CA ALA A 288 -1.82 1.58 -6.34
C ALA A 288 -1.35 0.94 -5.03
N LEU A 289 -1.68 1.53 -3.88
CA LEU A 289 -1.13 1.15 -2.59
C LEU A 289 -1.75 -0.15 -2.06
N LEU A 290 -0.97 -0.82 -1.24
CA LEU A 290 -1.31 -2.02 -0.49
C LEU A 290 -1.54 -1.65 0.97
N ARG A 291 -2.20 -2.53 1.72
CA ARG A 291 -2.41 -2.41 3.15
C ARG A 291 -2.08 -3.73 3.81
N TRP A 292 -1.35 -3.64 4.91
CA TRP A 292 -1.09 -4.78 5.78
C TRP A 292 -2.23 -4.96 6.78
N HIS A 293 -2.66 -6.21 6.96
CA HIS A 293 -3.70 -6.61 7.89
C HIS A 293 -3.16 -7.67 8.86
N PRO A 294 -3.35 -7.50 10.18
CA PRO A 294 -2.94 -8.47 11.19
C PRO A 294 -3.92 -9.66 11.24
N VAL A 295 -3.95 -10.43 10.15
CA VAL A 295 -4.89 -11.53 9.95
C VAL A 295 -4.26 -12.60 9.07
N TRP A 296 -4.52 -13.85 9.40
CA TRP A 296 -4.33 -14.97 8.49
C TRP A 296 -5.64 -15.25 7.77
N THR A 297 -5.67 -14.93 6.48
CA THR A 297 -6.82 -15.08 5.59
C THR A 297 -6.99 -16.53 5.15
N TYR A 298 -5.90 -17.26 4.93
CA TYR A 298 -5.91 -18.63 4.43
C TYR A 298 -5.04 -19.54 5.30
N LYS A 299 -5.47 -20.79 5.47
CA LYS A 299 -4.74 -21.81 6.22
C LYS A 299 -4.74 -23.11 5.38
N ALA A 300 -3.59 -23.45 4.82
CA ALA A 300 -3.41 -24.72 4.11
C ALA A 300 -3.24 -25.85 5.13
N GLY A 301 -4.03 -26.91 5.01
CA GLY A 301 -3.88 -28.12 5.83
C GLY A 301 -4.16 -27.95 7.33
N MET A 302 -3.67 -28.91 8.12
CA MET A 302 -3.83 -28.98 9.59
C MET A 302 -2.59 -28.49 10.36
N THR A 303 -1.75 -27.63 9.78
CA THR A 303 -0.59 -27.08 10.50
C THR A 303 -1.04 -25.93 11.42
N ASP A 304 -0.35 -25.67 12.53
CA ASP A 304 -0.70 -24.55 13.42
C ASP A 304 -0.22 -23.18 12.90
N PHE A 305 0.61 -23.17 11.85
CA PHE A 305 1.17 -21.97 11.25
C PHE A 305 0.70 -21.83 9.80
N PRO A 306 0.26 -20.63 9.37
CA PRO A 306 -0.16 -20.44 8.00
C PRO A 306 1.03 -20.47 7.04
N GLU A 307 0.80 -21.08 5.89
CA GLU A 307 1.74 -21.04 4.78
C GLU A 307 1.64 -19.69 4.05
N PRO A 308 2.77 -19.20 3.50
CA PRO A 308 2.75 -18.12 2.52
C PRO A 308 1.83 -18.49 1.35
N ALA A 309 0.99 -17.56 0.92
CA ALA A 309 0.03 -17.79 -0.16
C ALA A 309 -0.13 -16.55 -1.02
N THR A 310 -0.31 -16.75 -2.33
CA THR A 310 -0.60 -15.65 -3.26
C THR A 310 -2.10 -15.57 -3.52
N PHE A 311 -2.65 -14.35 -3.46
CA PHE A 311 -4.06 -14.10 -3.80
C PHE A 311 -4.22 -13.70 -5.25
N ASP A 312 -4.98 -14.51 -5.99
CA ASP A 312 -5.07 -14.43 -7.44
C ASP A 312 -6.49 -14.19 -7.96
N TYR A 313 -6.53 -13.63 -9.17
CA TYR A 313 -7.76 -13.36 -9.88
C TYR A 313 -8.44 -14.67 -10.27
N ALA A 314 -9.76 -14.76 -10.14
CA ALA A 314 -10.50 -15.91 -10.67
C ALA A 314 -10.43 -15.99 -12.20
N LEU A 315 -10.33 -14.84 -12.87
CA LEU A 315 -10.17 -14.71 -14.32
C LEU A 315 -8.77 -14.15 -14.62
N ASP A 316 -7.88 -14.97 -15.14
CA ASP A 316 -6.54 -14.54 -15.58
C ASP A 316 -6.65 -13.49 -16.71
N ASP A 317 -7.48 -13.79 -17.73
CA ASP A 317 -7.84 -12.86 -18.80
C ASP A 317 -9.33 -12.52 -18.76
N TYR A 318 -9.66 -11.28 -18.40
CA TYR A 318 -11.06 -10.84 -18.37
C TYR A 318 -11.63 -10.53 -19.76
N TYR A 319 -10.79 -10.34 -20.78
CA TYR A 319 -11.27 -10.15 -22.14
C TYR A 319 -11.98 -11.41 -22.66
N ALA A 320 -11.50 -12.59 -22.26
CA ALA A 320 -12.05 -13.89 -22.59
C ALA A 320 -13.15 -14.39 -21.61
N ALA A 321 -13.50 -13.60 -20.60
CA ALA A 321 -14.50 -14.00 -19.61
C ALA A 321 -15.90 -14.17 -20.24
N GLN A 322 -16.69 -15.11 -19.70
CA GLN A 322 -18.11 -15.22 -20.02
C GLN A 322 -18.80 -13.89 -19.73
N ARG A 323 -19.67 -13.47 -20.66
CA ARG A 323 -20.39 -12.20 -20.57
C ARG A 323 -21.89 -12.41 -20.54
N SER A 324 -22.57 -11.67 -19.67
CA SER A 324 -24.03 -11.55 -19.68
C SER A 324 -24.42 -10.16 -20.15
N ALA A 325 -25.40 -10.11 -21.04
CA ALA A 325 -26.02 -8.86 -21.45
C ALA A 325 -27.00 -8.42 -20.36
N LEU A 326 -26.97 -7.15 -19.98
CA LEU A 326 -27.85 -6.55 -18.97
C LEU A 326 -29.33 -6.74 -19.35
N GLU A 327 -29.63 -6.73 -20.65
CA GLU A 327 -30.95 -6.95 -21.22
C GLU A 327 -31.48 -8.39 -21.02
N SER A 328 -30.60 -9.33 -20.61
CA SER A 328 -30.98 -10.71 -20.29
C SER A 328 -31.38 -10.90 -18.82
N ALA A 329 -31.37 -9.83 -18.02
CA ALA A 329 -31.86 -9.88 -16.65
C ALA A 329 -33.38 -10.15 -16.63
N PRO A 330 -33.88 -11.05 -15.77
CA PRO A 330 -35.31 -11.37 -15.70
C PRO A 330 -36.13 -10.13 -15.32
N SER A 331 -37.10 -9.78 -16.17
CA SER A 331 -38.00 -8.61 -16.06
C SER A 331 -39.03 -8.69 -14.92
N GLU A 332 -39.12 -9.81 -14.19
CA GLU A 332 -40.01 -9.96 -13.04
C GLU A 332 -39.53 -9.22 -11.78
N TRP A 333 -38.29 -8.71 -11.77
CA TRP A 333 -37.67 -8.04 -10.61
C TRP A 333 -37.66 -6.51 -10.71
N THR A 334 -38.27 -5.94 -11.76
CA THR A 334 -38.39 -4.48 -11.98
C THR A 334 -39.63 -3.84 -11.34
N GLU A 335 -40.50 -4.61 -10.68
CA GLU A 335 -41.59 -4.02 -9.88
C GLU A 335 -41.06 -3.52 -8.53
N SER A 336 -40.95 -2.20 -8.44
CA SER A 336 -40.61 -1.41 -7.25
C SER A 336 -41.30 -1.93 -5.98
N SER A 337 -40.55 -2.68 -5.18
CA SER A 337 -40.93 -2.97 -3.80
C SER A 337 -40.74 -1.69 -2.98
N SER A 338 -41.76 -1.27 -2.25
CA SER A 338 -41.75 -0.10 -1.37
C SER A 338 -40.88 -0.26 -0.11
N SER A 339 -40.21 -1.40 0.06
CA SER A 339 -39.23 -1.64 1.12
C SER A 339 -37.83 -1.31 0.61
N PRO A 340 -36.93 -0.75 1.45
CA PRO A 340 -35.55 -0.55 1.05
C PRO A 340 -34.95 -1.90 0.61
N PRO A 341 -34.25 -1.96 -0.53
CA PRO A 341 -33.71 -3.21 -1.04
C PRO A 341 -32.79 -3.86 -0.01
N SER A 342 -32.85 -5.18 0.12
CA SER A 342 -32.09 -5.97 1.12
C SER A 342 -30.58 -5.64 1.10
N LEU A 343 -30.05 -5.33 -0.08
CA LEU A 343 -28.67 -4.88 -0.31
C LEU A 343 -28.33 -3.54 0.37
N ALA A 344 -29.27 -2.61 0.47
CA ALA A 344 -29.06 -1.32 1.15
C ALA A 344 -28.93 -1.49 2.68
N ALA A 345 -29.50 -2.56 3.24
CA ALA A 345 -29.46 -2.86 4.67
C ALA A 345 -28.15 -3.56 5.11
N ILE A 346 -27.33 -4.05 4.18
CA ILE A 346 -26.08 -4.76 4.52
C ILE A 346 -25.11 -3.82 5.24
N ARG A 347 -24.58 -4.31 6.38
CA ARG A 347 -23.55 -3.61 7.19
C ARG A 347 -22.27 -4.42 7.32
N GLU A 348 -22.30 -5.70 7.00
CA GLU A 348 -21.13 -6.57 7.07
C GLU A 348 -21.07 -7.49 5.85
N ALA A 349 -19.89 -7.61 5.24
CA ALA A 349 -19.58 -8.61 4.23
C ALA A 349 -18.55 -9.60 4.76
N GLY A 350 -18.56 -10.82 4.24
CA GLY A 350 -17.53 -11.83 4.50
C GLY A 350 -16.46 -11.81 3.42
N LEU A 351 -15.19 -12.04 3.78
CA LEU A 351 -14.16 -12.40 2.80
C LEU A 351 -13.73 -13.85 3.03
N VAL A 352 -13.97 -14.70 2.04
CA VAL A 352 -13.79 -16.15 2.15
C VAL A 352 -12.72 -16.63 1.17
N PRO A 353 -11.68 -17.34 1.63
CA PRO A 353 -10.72 -17.95 0.73
C PRO A 353 -11.33 -19.16 0.02
N VAL A 354 -11.12 -19.24 -1.28
CA VAL A 354 -11.41 -20.40 -2.12
C VAL A 354 -10.05 -20.92 -2.59
N ALA A 355 -9.63 -22.03 -2.00
CA ALA A 355 -8.37 -22.67 -2.34
C ALA A 355 -8.41 -23.12 -3.81
N THR A 356 -7.35 -22.80 -4.54
CA THR A 356 -7.08 -23.41 -5.84
C THR A 356 -5.93 -24.40 -5.69
N ASP A 357 -5.85 -25.39 -6.57
CA ASP A 357 -4.66 -26.23 -6.66
C ASP A 357 -3.43 -25.31 -6.86
N SER A 358 -2.27 -25.67 -6.28
CA SER A 358 -0.96 -24.99 -6.44
C SER A 358 -0.60 -23.77 -5.55
N GLY A 359 -1.18 -23.60 -4.35
CA GLY A 359 -0.74 -22.55 -3.40
C GLY A 359 -1.16 -21.12 -3.80
N ARG A 360 -1.99 -21.02 -4.85
CA ARG A 360 -2.74 -19.82 -5.23
C ARG A 360 -4.11 -19.88 -4.56
N VAL A 361 -4.64 -18.74 -4.15
CA VAL A 361 -5.91 -18.64 -3.42
C VAL A 361 -6.75 -17.54 -4.04
N GLN A 362 -8.01 -17.83 -4.33
CA GLN A 362 -8.98 -16.81 -4.73
C GLN A 362 -9.71 -16.33 -3.48
N LEU A 363 -10.10 -15.07 -3.43
CA LEU A 363 -10.88 -14.54 -2.31
C LEU A 363 -12.24 -14.09 -2.84
N GLN A 364 -13.32 -14.54 -2.20
CA GLN A 364 -14.68 -14.14 -2.53
C GLN A 364 -15.21 -13.15 -1.49
N LEU A 365 -15.72 -12.02 -1.97
CA LEU A 365 -16.54 -11.09 -1.20
C LEU A 365 -17.96 -11.63 -1.16
N ILE A 366 -18.46 -11.92 0.04
CA ILE A 366 -19.80 -12.46 0.29
C ILE A 366 -20.68 -11.37 0.90
N LEU A 367 -21.79 -11.07 0.24
CA LEU A 367 -22.80 -10.12 0.71
C LEU A 367 -24.04 -10.91 1.14
N PRO A 368 -24.25 -11.10 2.45
CA PRO A 368 -25.38 -11.87 2.93
C PRO A 368 -26.67 -11.06 2.87
N THR A 369 -27.73 -11.66 2.35
CA THR A 369 -29.11 -11.16 2.45
C THR A 369 -30.03 -12.24 2.99
N PRO A 370 -31.24 -11.90 3.49
CA PRO A 370 -32.20 -12.92 3.93
C PRO A 370 -32.62 -13.92 2.84
N GLU A 371 -32.52 -13.52 1.57
CA GLU A 371 -32.96 -14.31 0.42
C GLU A 371 -31.84 -15.16 -0.17
N ARG A 372 -30.63 -14.60 -0.28
CA ARG A 372 -29.45 -15.29 -0.82
C ARG A 372 -28.14 -14.60 -0.45
N ASP A 373 -27.04 -15.32 -0.63
CA ASP A 373 -25.69 -14.74 -0.56
C ASP A 373 -25.19 -14.39 -1.95
N TYR A 374 -24.70 -13.17 -2.14
CA TYR A 374 -24.00 -12.79 -3.36
C TYR A 374 -22.51 -13.00 -3.19
N ALA A 375 -21.91 -13.83 -4.03
CA ALA A 375 -20.47 -14.09 -4.05
C ALA A 375 -19.82 -13.44 -5.27
N VAL A 376 -18.79 -12.64 -5.04
CA VAL A 376 -18.03 -11.94 -6.08
C VAL A 376 -16.53 -12.15 -5.88
N ASP A 377 -15.77 -12.41 -6.95
CA ASP A 377 -14.31 -12.47 -6.89
C ASP A 377 -13.72 -11.11 -6.48
N LEU A 378 -13.04 -11.05 -5.35
CA LEU A 378 -12.38 -9.84 -4.87
C LEU A 378 -11.33 -9.37 -5.88
N GLY A 379 -10.64 -10.30 -6.54
CA GLY A 379 -9.69 -9.97 -7.60
C GLY A 379 -10.35 -9.16 -8.71
N GLN A 380 -11.50 -9.61 -9.23
CA GLN A 380 -12.27 -8.85 -10.21
C GLN A 380 -12.73 -7.50 -9.67
N ALA A 381 -13.22 -7.42 -8.44
CA ALA A 381 -13.66 -6.15 -7.84
C ALA A 381 -12.52 -5.12 -7.79
N LEU A 382 -11.32 -5.55 -7.39
CA LEU A 382 -10.11 -4.74 -7.37
C LEU A 382 -9.65 -4.35 -8.79
N ARG A 383 -9.83 -5.24 -9.77
CA ARG A 383 -9.57 -4.95 -11.18
C ARG A 383 -10.52 -3.87 -11.70
N GLY A 384 -11.83 -4.02 -11.44
CA GLY A 384 -12.85 -3.04 -11.75
C GLY A 384 -12.52 -1.67 -11.15
N HIS A 385 -12.15 -1.63 -9.87
CA HIS A 385 -11.70 -0.40 -9.22
C HIS A 385 -10.47 0.25 -9.87
N ARG A 386 -9.49 -0.56 -10.32
CA ARG A 386 -8.28 -0.02 -10.95
C ARG A 386 -8.58 0.67 -12.29
N TYR A 387 -9.56 0.16 -13.04
CA TYR A 387 -9.99 0.74 -14.33
C TYR A 387 -11.16 1.73 -14.20
N LEU A 388 -11.69 1.91 -12.97
CA LEU A 388 -12.75 2.85 -12.67
C LEU A 388 -12.36 4.28 -13.04
N TYR A 389 -13.21 4.94 -13.81
CA TYR A 389 -13.05 6.35 -14.13
C TYR A 389 -13.59 7.23 -12.99
N ARG A 390 -12.79 8.23 -12.61
CA ARG A 390 -13.16 9.26 -11.65
C ARG A 390 -13.28 10.57 -12.42
N PRO A 391 -14.46 11.19 -12.50
CA PRO A 391 -14.59 12.47 -13.18
C PRO A 391 -13.70 13.52 -12.48
N GLN A 392 -12.85 14.22 -13.25
CA GLN A 392 -12.09 15.33 -12.72
C GLN A 392 -13.05 16.50 -12.44
N ARG A 393 -13.02 17.05 -11.23
CA ARG A 393 -13.53 18.41 -10.99
C ARG A 393 -12.54 19.37 -11.62
N GLU A 394 -12.74 19.74 -12.88
CA GLU A 394 -12.13 20.97 -13.39
C GLU A 394 -12.79 22.16 -12.68
N ASN A 395 -11.97 23.15 -12.32
CA ASN A 395 -12.25 24.36 -11.53
C ASN A 395 -13.72 24.63 -11.13
N PRO A 396 -14.02 24.82 -9.82
CA PRO A 396 -15.33 25.33 -9.39
C PRO A 396 -15.66 26.76 -9.87
N GLU A 397 -14.71 27.44 -10.52
CA GLU A 397 -14.85 28.78 -11.13
C GLU A 397 -14.85 28.76 -12.67
N ALA A 398 -14.72 27.58 -13.31
CA ALA A 398 -14.96 27.50 -14.76
C ALA A 398 -16.46 27.70 -14.99
N GLU A 399 -16.79 28.68 -15.84
CA GLU A 399 -18.15 29.05 -16.21
C GLU A 399 -19.01 27.82 -16.46
N GLN A 400 -20.24 27.87 -15.93
CA GLN A 400 -21.25 26.84 -16.10
C GLN A 400 -21.24 26.33 -17.55
N PRO A 401 -21.09 25.01 -17.78
CA PRO A 401 -21.23 24.49 -19.14
C PRO A 401 -22.62 24.89 -19.64
N ASP A 402 -22.65 25.44 -20.85
CA ASP A 402 -23.87 25.84 -21.56
C ASP A 402 -24.98 24.82 -21.34
N THR A 403 -26.06 25.23 -20.67
CA THR A 403 -27.27 24.44 -20.45
C THR A 403 -28.08 24.24 -21.74
N SER A 404 -27.42 24.20 -22.89
CA SER A 404 -28.05 23.99 -24.18
C SER A 404 -27.71 22.59 -24.71
N GLY A 405 -28.63 21.65 -24.50
CA GLY A 405 -28.66 20.42 -25.31
C GLY A 405 -28.73 19.09 -24.57
N ALA A 406 -29.70 18.91 -23.68
CA ALA A 406 -30.55 17.71 -23.55
C ALA A 406 -31.27 17.78 -22.20
N GLU A 407 -32.60 17.65 -22.21
CA GLU A 407 -33.32 17.30 -20.98
C GLU A 407 -32.70 16.04 -20.33
N PRO A 408 -32.79 15.86 -19.00
CA PRO A 408 -32.44 14.60 -18.35
C PRO A 408 -33.39 13.51 -18.84
N GLY A 409 -33.15 12.99 -20.03
CA GLY A 409 -33.85 11.82 -20.55
C GLY A 409 -33.60 10.64 -19.60
N ASP A 410 -34.65 9.88 -19.33
CA ASP A 410 -34.66 8.69 -18.48
C ASP A 410 -33.42 7.82 -18.74
N LEU A 411 -32.39 7.95 -17.90
CA LEU A 411 -31.31 6.98 -17.91
C LEU A 411 -31.90 5.65 -17.46
N PRO A 412 -31.65 4.54 -18.18
CA PRO A 412 -32.01 3.22 -17.70
C PRO A 412 -31.35 3.00 -16.32
N VAL A 413 -32.18 2.91 -15.28
CA VAL A 413 -31.75 2.59 -13.91
C VAL A 413 -31.87 1.09 -13.70
N HIS A 414 -30.79 0.48 -13.23
CA HIS A 414 -30.70 -0.94 -12.95
C HIS A 414 -30.44 -1.15 -11.46
N GLU A 415 -31.23 -2.01 -10.84
CA GLU A 415 -31.03 -2.44 -9.46
C GLU A 415 -29.74 -3.28 -9.35
N ALA A 416 -28.98 -3.16 -8.26
CA ALA A 416 -27.76 -3.96 -8.11
C ALA A 416 -28.05 -5.47 -8.12
N ASP A 417 -29.19 -5.89 -7.59
CA ASP A 417 -29.62 -7.28 -7.48
C ASP A 417 -29.64 -7.99 -8.84
N SER A 418 -30.22 -7.34 -9.84
CA SER A 418 -30.38 -7.86 -11.20
C SER A 418 -29.04 -8.04 -11.92
N ILE A 419 -28.00 -7.32 -11.49
CA ILE A 419 -26.64 -7.44 -12.02
C ILE A 419 -25.88 -8.53 -11.27
N LEU A 420 -25.98 -8.57 -9.94
CA LEU A 420 -25.21 -9.50 -9.11
C LEU A 420 -25.61 -10.97 -9.33
N ILE A 421 -26.86 -11.24 -9.71
CA ILE A 421 -27.35 -12.59 -10.03
C ILE A 421 -26.82 -13.13 -11.37
N LEU A 422 -26.44 -12.26 -12.31
CA LEU A 422 -26.03 -12.70 -13.65
C LEU A 422 -24.72 -13.49 -13.61
N PRO A 423 -24.59 -14.52 -14.46
CA PRO A 423 -23.34 -15.27 -14.59
C PRO A 423 -22.28 -14.44 -15.33
N GLY A 424 -21.00 -14.63 -14.99
CA GLY A 424 -19.89 -13.94 -15.64
C GLY A 424 -19.87 -12.42 -15.40
N LEU A 425 -19.22 -11.70 -16.33
CA LEU A 425 -19.14 -10.23 -16.30
C LEU A 425 -20.31 -9.63 -17.08
N VAL A 426 -20.89 -8.55 -16.54
CA VAL A 426 -22.05 -7.88 -17.11
C VAL A 426 -21.61 -6.73 -18.04
N THR A 427 -22.23 -6.71 -19.21
CA THR A 427 -22.10 -5.70 -20.27
C THR A 427 -23.51 -5.25 -20.68
N GLY A 428 -23.64 -4.09 -21.32
CA GLY A 428 -24.93 -3.59 -21.81
C GLY A 428 -24.86 -3.17 -23.28
N GLY A 429 -26.01 -2.75 -23.81
CA GLY A 429 -26.13 -2.01 -25.06
C GLY A 429 -25.38 -0.67 -25.05
N VAL A 430 -25.30 -0.03 -26.21
CA VAL A 430 -24.66 1.29 -26.32
C VAL A 430 -25.48 2.32 -25.54
N GLY A 431 -24.82 3.09 -24.67
CA GLY A 431 -25.48 4.13 -23.88
C GLY A 431 -24.92 4.26 -22.47
N VAL A 432 -25.55 5.11 -21.67
CA VAL A 432 -25.23 5.30 -20.26
C VAL A 432 -26.29 4.59 -19.42
N HIS A 433 -25.86 3.71 -18.52
CA HIS A 433 -26.69 2.91 -17.64
C HIS A 433 -26.40 3.29 -16.20
N SER A 434 -27.42 3.68 -15.44
CA SER A 434 -27.29 3.96 -14.01
C SER A 434 -27.49 2.68 -13.21
N VAL A 435 -26.61 2.42 -12.24
CA VAL A 435 -26.70 1.25 -11.36
C VAL A 435 -26.82 1.71 -9.92
N ALA A 436 -27.90 1.30 -9.26
CA ALA A 436 -28.17 1.66 -7.87
C ALA A 436 -27.43 0.72 -6.91
N ALA A 437 -26.35 1.20 -6.30
CA ALA A 437 -25.67 0.60 -5.15
C ALA A 437 -26.21 1.13 -3.80
N TYR A 438 -27.22 2.03 -3.85
CA TYR A 438 -27.96 2.55 -2.70
C TYR A 438 -27.07 3.25 -1.67
N GLY A 439 -25.95 3.82 -2.12
CA GLY A 439 -24.95 4.41 -1.23
C GLY A 439 -24.25 3.41 -0.30
N ASN A 440 -24.33 2.11 -0.58
CA ASN A 440 -23.65 1.06 0.19
C ASN A 440 -22.29 0.71 -0.44
N PRO A 441 -21.16 1.02 0.22
CA PRO A 441 -19.83 0.72 -0.32
C PRO A 441 -19.59 -0.77 -0.58
N LEU A 442 -20.20 -1.67 0.21
CA LEU A 442 -20.04 -3.11 0.02
C LEU A 442 -20.69 -3.56 -1.30
N VAL A 443 -21.86 -2.99 -1.63
CA VAL A 443 -22.56 -3.25 -2.89
C VAL A 443 -21.80 -2.65 -4.07
N GLN A 444 -21.25 -1.45 -3.92
CA GLN A 444 -20.37 -0.86 -4.94
C GLN A 444 -19.19 -1.78 -5.28
N TRP A 445 -18.50 -2.32 -4.27
CA TRP A 445 -17.41 -3.28 -4.47
C TRP A 445 -17.87 -4.56 -5.17
N ALA A 446 -19.03 -5.11 -4.78
CA ALA A 446 -19.61 -6.27 -5.45
C ALA A 446 -19.91 -6.00 -6.93
N LEU A 447 -20.49 -4.83 -7.24
CA LEU A 447 -20.77 -4.41 -8.61
C LEU A 447 -19.50 -4.26 -9.43
N LEU A 448 -18.42 -3.69 -8.87
CA LEU A 448 -17.14 -3.60 -9.59
C LEU A 448 -16.54 -4.96 -9.95
N GLY A 449 -16.86 -6.03 -9.21
CA GLY A 449 -16.43 -7.38 -9.56
C GLY A 449 -17.35 -8.11 -10.53
N LYS A 450 -18.52 -7.54 -10.83
CA LYS A 450 -19.49 -8.08 -11.79
C LYS A 450 -19.57 -7.28 -13.09
N LEU A 451 -19.36 -5.97 -13.05
CA LEU A 451 -19.37 -5.14 -14.25
C LEU A 451 -18.09 -5.32 -15.07
N TYR A 452 -18.21 -5.26 -16.40
CA TYR A 452 -17.05 -5.29 -17.27
C TYR A 452 -16.16 -4.04 -17.03
N PRO A 453 -14.87 -4.19 -16.68
CA PRO A 453 -14.07 -3.09 -16.10
C PRO A 453 -13.84 -1.83 -16.95
N GLU A 454 -14.09 -1.88 -18.26
CA GLU A 454 -13.54 -0.88 -19.19
C GLU A 454 -14.30 0.44 -19.31
N ASN A 455 -15.52 0.54 -18.76
CA ASN A 455 -16.32 1.76 -18.90
C ASN A 455 -17.26 1.98 -17.70
N VAL A 456 -16.71 1.76 -16.51
CA VAL A 456 -17.38 2.05 -15.24
C VAL A 456 -16.92 3.41 -14.73
N VAL A 457 -17.87 4.27 -14.37
CA VAL A 457 -17.61 5.62 -13.85
C VAL A 457 -18.19 5.71 -12.44
N ALA A 458 -17.38 6.20 -11.50
CA ALA A 458 -17.85 6.48 -10.16
C ALA A 458 -18.57 7.84 -10.12
N SER A 459 -19.81 7.86 -9.64
CA SER A 459 -20.60 9.09 -9.55
C SER A 459 -20.49 9.72 -8.16
N GLU A 460 -19.99 10.94 -8.05
CA GLU A 460 -20.12 11.76 -6.84
C GLU A 460 -21.37 12.64 -6.93
N GLY A 461 -22.35 12.44 -6.04
CA GLY A 461 -23.51 13.34 -5.91
C GLY A 461 -24.77 12.95 -6.71
N ALA A 462 -25.75 13.85 -6.73
CA ALA A 462 -27.08 13.62 -7.31
C ALA A 462 -27.00 13.44 -8.85
N ALA A 463 -27.88 12.59 -9.38
CA ALA A 463 -27.86 12.04 -10.75
C ALA A 463 -27.66 13.06 -11.89
N GLY A 464 -28.03 14.33 -11.72
CA GLY A 464 -27.92 15.38 -12.74
C GLY A 464 -26.50 15.87 -13.03
N SER A 465 -25.66 16.10 -12.00
CA SER A 465 -24.29 16.61 -12.21
C SER A 465 -23.32 15.50 -12.64
N ALA A 466 -23.60 14.25 -12.22
CA ALA A 466 -22.79 13.09 -12.57
C ALA A 466 -22.89 12.72 -14.06
N LEU A 467 -24.01 13.06 -14.72
CA LEU A 467 -24.33 12.66 -16.09
C LEU A 467 -23.51 13.42 -17.13
N GLY A 468 -23.27 14.72 -16.92
CA GLY A 468 -22.39 15.54 -17.76
C GLY A 468 -20.94 15.07 -17.70
N SER A 469 -20.39 14.95 -16.49
CA SER A 469 -19.02 14.50 -16.29
C SER A 469 -18.82 13.03 -16.67
N ALA A 470 -19.86 12.19 -16.59
CA ALA A 470 -19.85 10.82 -17.10
C ALA A 470 -19.85 10.74 -18.62
N ARG A 471 -20.51 11.64 -19.34
CA ARG A 471 -20.46 11.66 -20.82
C ARG A 471 -19.03 11.92 -21.31
N GLU A 472 -18.32 12.80 -20.62
CA GLU A 472 -16.95 13.22 -20.92
C GLU A 472 -15.88 12.25 -20.38
N SER A 473 -16.21 11.43 -19.37
CA SER A 473 -15.30 10.43 -18.77
C SER A 473 -15.51 9.03 -19.36
N GLY A 474 -14.46 8.20 -19.39
CA GLY A 474 -14.55 6.82 -19.90
C GLY A 474 -14.26 6.68 -21.39
N LYS A 475 -14.52 5.49 -21.95
CA LYS A 475 -14.36 5.27 -23.39
C LYS A 475 -15.58 5.85 -24.13
N GLY A 476 -15.35 6.49 -25.27
CA GLY A 476 -16.39 7.07 -26.12
C GLY A 476 -17.25 6.06 -26.90
N PHE A 477 -17.15 4.77 -26.59
CA PHE A 477 -17.87 3.69 -27.26
C PHE A 477 -18.27 2.59 -26.27
N GLY A 478 -19.33 1.85 -26.59
CA GLY A 478 -19.88 0.77 -25.75
C GLY A 478 -20.79 1.25 -24.61
N ALA A 479 -21.26 0.33 -23.78
CA ALA A 479 -22.03 0.63 -22.57
C ALA A 479 -21.15 1.37 -21.56
N LYS A 480 -21.71 2.37 -20.89
CA LYS A 480 -21.09 3.09 -19.78
C LYS A 480 -21.93 2.91 -18.54
N PHE A 481 -21.33 2.39 -17.47
CA PHE A 481 -22.02 2.15 -16.20
C PHE A 481 -21.70 3.25 -15.20
N LEU A 482 -22.73 3.91 -14.71
CA LEU A 482 -22.64 4.85 -13.59
C LEU A 482 -23.00 4.14 -12.30
N VAL A 483 -22.02 3.98 -11.42
CA VAL A 483 -22.25 3.43 -10.07
C VAL A 483 -22.37 4.61 -9.10
N ASP A 484 -23.52 4.71 -8.43
CA ASP A 484 -23.80 5.79 -7.48
C ASP A 484 -22.85 5.74 -6.27
N GLY A 485 -22.11 6.84 -6.04
CA GLY A 485 -21.13 6.98 -4.97
C GLY A 485 -21.66 7.65 -3.70
N ALA A 486 -22.87 8.22 -3.74
CA ALA A 486 -23.39 9.03 -2.63
C ALA A 486 -24.11 8.17 -1.59
N VAL A 487 -23.63 8.21 -0.34
CA VAL A 487 -24.44 7.89 0.84
C VAL A 487 -25.60 8.89 0.81
N ARG A 488 -26.84 8.44 0.59
CA ARG A 488 -28.00 9.30 0.83
C ARG A 488 -27.97 9.64 2.32
N GLY A 489 -27.60 10.87 2.66
CA GLY A 489 -27.74 11.38 4.01
C GLY A 489 -29.18 11.22 4.43
N THR A 490 -29.40 10.41 5.47
CA THR A 490 -30.62 10.51 6.25
C THR A 490 -30.43 11.73 7.15
N ASP A 491 -31.10 12.83 6.81
CA ASP A 491 -31.39 13.89 7.78
C ASP A 491 -32.19 13.33 8.97
#